data_AF-A0A4Q3RM96-F1
#
_entry.id   AF-A0A4Q3RM96-F1
#
_cell.length_a   1.000
_cell.length_b   1.000
_cell.length_c   1.000
_cell.angle_alpha   90.00
_cell.angle_beta   90.00
_cell.angle_gamma   90.00
#
_symmetry.space_group_name_H-M   'P 1'
#
loop_
_entity.id
_entity.type
_entity.pdbx_description
1 polymer ?
#
loop_
_entity_poly.entity_id
_entity_poly.type
_entity_poly.pdbx_seq_one_letter_code
_entity_poly.pdbx_strand_id
1 'polypeptide(L)' 'DWNHMRIEAKGDDVTTILNGKQMVHLKDEKIGQGKGFIALQIHDGGGIKVRWKNIKVQELK' A
#
# COMPACT_ATOMS: atom_id res chain seq x y z
N ASP A 1 -11.07 0.28 16.36
CA ASP A 1 -11.28 1.09 15.13
C ASP A 1 -10.59 0.48 13.92
N TRP A 2 -10.94 0.95 12.71
CA TRP A 2 -10.34 0.52 11.44
C TRP A 2 -9.57 1.67 10.81
N ASN A 3 -8.35 1.40 10.37
CA ASN A 3 -7.59 2.34 9.54
C ASN A 3 -8.02 2.22 8.07
N HIS A 4 -8.18 3.36 7.40
CA HIS A 4 -8.42 3.42 5.97
C HIS A 4 -7.13 3.80 5.25
N MET A 5 -6.66 2.91 4.36
CA MET A 5 -5.43 3.10 3.61
C MET A 5 -5.74 3.25 2.12
N ARG A 6 -5.11 4.22 1.48
CA ARG A 6 -5.05 4.38 0.02
C ARG A 6 -3.59 4.41 -0.40
N ILE A 7 -3.26 3.62 -1.40
CA ILE A 7 -1.94 3.59 -2.02
C ILE A 7 -2.14 3.90 -3.49
N GLU A 8 -1.40 4.88 -3.99
CA GLU A 8 -1.33 5.21 -5.40
C GLU A 8 0.05 4.86 -5.90
N ALA A 9 0.15 4.02 -6.92
CA ALA A 9 1.40 3.66 -7.57
C ALA A 9 1.25 3.93 -9.06
N LYS A 10 1.85 5.03 -9.54
CA LYS A 10 1.78 5.48 -10.93
C LYS A 10 3.19 5.53 -11.51
N GLY A 11 3.57 4.45 -12.18
CA GLY A 11 4.94 4.27 -12.67
C GLY A 11 5.93 4.22 -11.49
N ASP A 12 6.90 5.12 -11.49
CA ASP A 12 7.92 5.31 -10.46
C ASP A 12 7.48 6.24 -9.31
N ASP A 13 6.25 6.78 -9.35
CA ASP A 13 5.71 7.65 -8.31
C ASP A 13 4.73 6.90 -7.40
N VAL A 14 5.00 6.85 -6.09
CA VAL A 14 4.19 6.15 -5.11
C VAL A 14 3.81 7.06 -3.94
N THR A 15 2.51 7.15 -3.66
CA THR A 15 1.98 7.88 -2.51
C THR A 15 1.16 6.97 -1.61
N THR A 16 1.32 7.10 -0.30
CA THR A 16 0.49 6.43 0.71
C THR A 16 -0.28 7.43 1.56
N ILE A 17 -1.56 7.13 1.78
CA ILE A 17 -2.48 7.94 2.58
C ILE A 17 -3.13 7.05 3.64
N LEU A 18 -3.10 7.49 4.90
CA LEU A 18 -3.69 6.80 6.04
C LEU A 18 -4.71 7.73 6.71
N ASN A 19 -5.96 7.28 6.80
CA ASN A 19 -7.07 8.03 7.39
C ASN A 19 -7.20 9.46 6.83
N GLY A 20 -6.99 9.62 5.52
CA GLY A 20 -7.04 10.92 4.82
C GLY A 20 -5.78 11.78 4.96
N LYS A 21 -4.79 11.36 5.74
CA LYS A 21 -3.50 12.05 5.87
C LYS A 21 -2.44 11.39 5.00
N GLN A 22 -1.78 12.18 4.15
CA GLN A 22 -0.62 11.69 3.41
C GLN A 22 0.50 11.30 4.38
N MET A 23 1.05 10.11 4.19
CA MET A 23 2.11 9.56 5.04
C MET A 23 3.46 9.65 4.35
N VAL A 24 3.56 9.11 3.13
CA VAL A 24 4.81 8.99 2.39
C VAL A 24 4.55 9.26 0.90
N HIS A 25 5.46 9.99 0.27
CA HIS A 25 5.61 10.11 -1.19
C HIS A 25 7.02 9.67 -1.56
N LEU A 26 7.15 8.83 -2.59
CA LEU A 26 8.41 8.32 -3.11
C LEU A 26 8.42 8.42 -4.64
N LYS A 27 9.57 8.82 -5.18
CA LYS A 27 9.89 8.77 -6.60
C LYS A 27 11.11 7.87 -6.77
N ASP A 28 10.90 6.66 -7.32
CA ASP A 28 11.94 5.62 -7.41
C ASP A 28 11.80 4.81 -8.71
N GLU A 29 12.80 4.93 -9.58
CA GLU A 29 12.84 4.24 -10.88
C GLU A 29 12.82 2.71 -10.77
N LYS A 30 13.40 2.13 -9.70
CA LYS A 30 13.41 0.68 -9.50
C LYS A 30 12.00 0.16 -9.24
N ILE A 31 11.17 0.94 -8.55
CA ILE A 31 9.75 0.62 -8.39
C ILE A 31 9.05 0.69 -9.74
N GLY A 32 9.30 1.73 -10.52
CA GLY A 32 8.67 1.93 -11.84
C GLY A 32 9.00 0.85 -12.88
N GLN A 33 10.15 0.19 -12.74
CA GLN A 33 10.53 -0.97 -13.57
C GLN A 33 9.87 -2.28 -13.12
N GLY A 34 9.27 -2.30 -11.92
CA GLY A 34 8.70 -3.49 -11.31
C GLY A 34 7.31 -3.83 -11.85
N LYS A 35 7.15 -5.08 -12.28
CA LYS A 35 5.83 -5.71 -12.45
C LYS A 35 5.66 -6.79 -11.38
N GLY A 36 4.65 -6.66 -10.53
CA GLY A 36 4.50 -7.50 -9.35
C GLY A 36 3.05 -7.76 -8.94
N PHE A 37 2.87 -8.16 -7.69
CA PHE A 37 1.59 -8.50 -7.09
C PHE A 37 1.42 -7.79 -5.74
N ILE A 38 0.18 -7.73 -5.25
CA ILE A 38 -0.15 -7.20 -3.92
C ILE A 38 -0.05 -8.34 -2.91
N ALA A 39 0.70 -8.13 -1.83
CA ALA A 39 0.85 -9.08 -0.74
C ALA A 39 0.40 -8.47 0.60
N LEU A 40 -0.22 -9.29 1.44
CA LEU A 40 -0.54 -8.92 2.82
C LEU A 40 0.41 -9.68 3.74
N GLN A 41 1.31 -8.96 4.39
CA GLN A 41 2.30 -9.56 5.26
C GLN A 41 1.72 -9.85 6.64
N ILE A 42 2.00 -11.05 7.16
CA ILE A 42 1.89 -11.37 8.59
C ILE A 42 3.33 -11.59 9.06
N HIS A 43 3.79 -10.75 9.99
CA HIS A 43 5.11 -10.90 10.57
C HIS A 43 5.08 -11.84 11.78
N ASP A 44 6.14 -12.61 11.95
CA ASP A 44 6.29 -13.51 13.10
C ASP A 44 6.71 -12.73 14.35
N GLY A 45 6.39 -13.24 15.55
CA GLY A 45 6.98 -12.75 16.81
C GLY A 45 6.13 -11.84 17.72
N GLY A 46 4.83 -11.63 17.46
CA GLY A 46 4.05 -10.65 18.23
C GLY A 46 2.76 -11.12 18.92
N GLY A 47 2.21 -12.29 18.57
CA GLY A 47 0.89 -12.72 19.07
C GLY A 47 -0.27 -11.80 18.65
N ILE A 48 -0.05 -10.88 17.71
CA ILE A 48 -1.03 -9.89 17.26
C ILE A 48 -1.87 -10.48 16.13
N LYS A 49 -3.18 -10.26 16.19
CA LYS A 49 -4.11 -10.60 15.10
C LYS A 49 -4.25 -9.40 14.17
N VAL A 50 -3.70 -9.51 12.96
CA VAL A 50 -3.91 -8.53 11.89
C VAL A 50 -5.14 -8.92 11.08
N ARG A 51 -5.98 -7.95 10.73
CA ARG A 51 -7.19 -8.15 9.94
C ARG A 51 -7.27 -7.09 8.86
N TRP A 52 -7.70 -7.50 7.67
CA TRP A 52 -7.95 -6.62 6.53
C TRP A 52 -9.38 -6.80 6.05
N LYS A 53 -9.97 -5.74 5.51
CA LYS A 53 -11.29 -5.78 4.86
C LYS A 53 -11.36 -4.72 3.77
N ASN A 54 -12.31 -4.88 2.83
CA ASN A 54 -12.62 -3.90 1.78
C ASN A 54 -11.41 -3.57 0.87
N ILE A 55 -10.56 -4.54 0.58
CA ILE A 55 -9.44 -4.37 -0.35
C ILE A 55 -10.01 -4.29 -1.77
N LYS A 56 -9.73 -3.19 -2.47
CA LYS A 56 -10.14 -2.95 -3.85
C LYS A 56 -8.91 -2.47 -4.63
N VAL A 57 -8.84 -2.84 -5.90
CA VAL A 57 -7.75 -2.45 -6.81
C VAL A 57 -8.38 -1.84 -8.04
N GLN A 58 -7.81 -0.73 -8.49
CA GLN A 58 -8.19 -0.05 -9.72
C GLN A 58 -6.90 0.25 -10.50
N GLU A 59 -6.88 -0.16 -11.77
CA GLU A 59 -5.81 0.21 -12.68
C GLU A 59 -5.88 1.70 -13.01
N LEU A 60 -4.73 2.38 -12.98
CA LEU A 60 -4.63 3.80 -13.28
C LEU A 60 -4.40 3.98 -14.79
N LYS A 61 -5.08 4.97 -15.38
CA LYS A 61 -4.88 5.36 -16.77
C LYS A 61 -3.68 6.29 -16.94
#